data_AF-A0A6V8SIS1-F1
#
_entry.id   AF-A0A6V8SIS1-F1
#
_cell.length_a   1.000
_cell.length_b   1.000
_cell.length_c   1.000
_cell.angle_alpha   90.00
_cell.angle_beta   90.00
_cell.angle_gamma   90.00
#
_symmetry.space_group_name_H-M   'P 1'
#
loop_
_entity.id
_entity.type
_entity.pdbx_description
1 polymer ?
#
loop_
_entity_poly.entity_id
_entity_poly.type
_entity_poly.pdbx_seq_one_letter_code
_entity_poly.pdbx_strand_id
1 'polypeptide(L)'
;MWNSYEAGVTLSEVGTENGIIIMDEEHTSGARITIEKNCGNIPFGITAGIYGLMVHTAYASSIEEANEKYSKMKIDIEKALKFYENEEHKLSDWLDEFCNKY
;
A
#
# COMPACT_ATOMS: atom_id res chain seq x y z
N MET A 1 -3.24 -13.56 1.84
CA MET A 1 -3.43 -13.09 3.23
C MET A 1 -2.39 -12.02 3.51
N TRP A 2 -2.74 -10.98 4.25
CA TRP A 2 -1.77 -9.98 4.74
C TRP A 2 -1.13 -10.41 6.05
N ASN A 3 0.17 -10.21 6.17
CA ASN A 3 0.96 -10.50 7.37
C ASN A 3 1.90 -9.32 7.64
N SER A 4 2.35 -9.15 8.88
CA SER A 4 3.39 -8.16 9.19
C SER A 4 4.64 -8.40 8.35
N TYR A 5 5.12 -7.36 7.66
CA TYR A 5 6.32 -7.45 6.83
C TYR A 5 7.54 -7.76 7.70
N GLU A 6 8.32 -8.79 7.32
CA GLU A 6 9.52 -9.24 8.04
C GLU A 6 9.30 -9.36 9.57
N ALA A 7 8.16 -9.89 10.00
CA ALA A 7 7.78 -10.00 11.42
C ALA A 7 7.76 -8.65 12.19
N GLY A 8 7.56 -7.53 11.50
CA GLY A 8 7.42 -6.20 12.07
C GLY A 8 8.74 -5.50 12.41
N VAL A 9 9.88 -5.99 11.90
CA VAL A 9 11.20 -5.38 12.18
C VAL A 9 11.33 -3.95 11.66
N THR A 10 10.56 -3.60 10.62
CA THR A 10 10.57 -2.25 10.00
C THR A 10 9.79 -1.21 10.80
N LEU A 11 9.01 -1.62 11.80
CA LEU A 11 8.21 -0.67 12.59
C LEU A 11 9.13 0.29 13.35
N SER A 12 8.76 1.58 13.34
CA SER A 12 9.57 2.68 13.89
C SER A 12 10.84 3.03 13.11
N GLU A 13 11.13 2.36 12.00
CA GLU A 13 12.18 2.78 11.06
C GLU A 13 11.69 3.90 10.13
N VAL A 14 12.63 4.51 9.41
CA VAL A 14 12.32 5.53 8.40
C VAL A 14 11.93 4.83 7.10
N GLY A 15 10.75 5.14 6.59
CA GLY A 15 10.23 4.59 5.34
C GLY A 15 10.63 5.40 4.10
N THR A 16 10.02 5.02 2.98
CA THR A 16 10.30 5.58 1.65
C THR A 16 9.89 7.04 1.49
N GLU A 17 8.89 7.49 2.26
CA GLU A 17 8.40 8.87 2.26
C GLU A 17 9.08 9.72 3.36
N ASN A 18 10.21 9.25 3.89
CA ASN A 18 10.96 9.84 5.01
C ASN A 18 10.14 9.98 6.31
N GLY A 19 9.01 9.28 6.42
CA GLY A 19 8.23 9.21 7.64
C GLY A 19 8.65 8.02 8.52
N ILE A 20 8.05 7.93 9.70
CA ILE A 20 8.23 6.80 10.61
C ILE A 20 7.18 5.75 10.28
N ILE A 21 7.60 4.53 10.00
CA ILE A 21 6.70 3.41 9.72
C ILE A 21 5.89 3.07 10.98
N ILE A 22 4.57 3.07 10.85
CA ILE A 22 3.63 2.69 11.93
C ILE A 22 2.79 1.46 11.60
N MET A 23 2.67 1.10 10.33
CA MET A 23 2.10 -0.17 9.87
C MET A 23 2.85 -0.63 8.64
N ASP A 24 3.11 -1.93 8.54
CA ASP A 24 3.80 -2.51 7.40
C ASP A 24 3.40 -3.98 7.24
N GLU A 25 2.74 -4.28 6.13
CA GLU A 25 2.24 -5.62 5.86
C GLU A 25 2.58 -6.06 4.44
N GLU A 26 2.85 -7.35 4.28
CA GLU A 26 2.97 -8.02 2.99
C GLU A 26 1.84 -9.01 2.75
N HIS A 27 1.38 -9.07 1.51
CA HIS A 27 0.45 -10.07 1.04
C HIS A 27 1.23 -11.26 0.48
N THR A 28 0.81 -12.48 0.82
CA THR A 28 1.41 -13.75 0.36
C THR A 28 1.50 -13.91 -1.16
N SER A 29 0.73 -13.14 -1.92
CA SER A 29 0.73 -13.13 -3.39
C SER A 29 1.57 -12.00 -3.99
N GLY A 30 2.51 -11.42 -3.23
CA GLY A 30 3.53 -10.50 -3.76
C GLY A 30 3.12 -9.02 -3.78
N ALA A 31 2.51 -8.53 -2.70
CA ALA A 31 2.28 -7.10 -2.51
C ALA A 31 2.75 -6.66 -1.11
N ARG A 32 3.05 -5.37 -0.94
CA ARG A 32 3.38 -4.75 0.36
C ARG A 32 2.65 -3.43 0.48
N ILE A 33 2.22 -3.09 1.69
CA ILE A 33 1.62 -1.80 1.99
C ILE A 33 2.10 -1.31 3.35
N THR A 34 2.40 -0.02 3.42
CA THR A 34 3.03 0.62 4.57
C THR A 34 2.29 1.93 4.89
N ILE A 35 2.06 2.22 6.17
CA ILE A 35 1.71 3.57 6.64
C ILE A 35 2.94 4.18 7.30
N GLU A 36 3.34 5.35 6.82
CA GLU A 36 4.34 6.22 7.43
C GLU A 36 3.64 7.43 8.06
N LYS A 37 4.12 7.89 9.22
CA LYS A 37 3.72 9.17 9.83
C LYS A 37 4.84 10.20 9.74
N ASN A 38 4.50 11.49 9.74
CA ASN A 38 5.46 12.59 9.69
C ASN A 38 6.37 12.56 8.44
N CYS A 39 5.77 12.38 7.26
CA CYS A 39 6.45 12.37 5.95
C CYS A 39 6.82 13.79 5.50
N GLY A 40 7.64 14.48 6.31
CA GLY A 40 7.96 15.90 6.11
C GLY A 40 6.76 16.83 6.38
N ASN A 41 6.27 17.50 5.34
CA ASN A 41 5.10 18.39 5.45
C ASN A 41 3.76 17.64 5.30
N ILE A 42 3.79 16.34 5.03
CA ILE A 42 2.61 15.50 4.86
C ILE A 42 2.43 14.64 6.12
N PRO A 43 1.26 14.66 6.79
CA PRO A 43 1.07 13.93 8.04
C PRO A 43 1.23 12.42 7.91
N PHE A 44 0.67 11.83 6.85
CA PHE A 44 0.72 10.38 6.62
C PHE A 44 0.90 10.04 5.13
N GLY A 45 1.77 9.08 4.85
CA GLY A 45 1.94 8.45 3.55
C GLY A 45 1.52 6.98 3.62
N ILE A 46 0.77 6.52 2.63
CA ILE A 46 0.33 5.14 2.49
C ILE A 46 0.89 4.61 1.18
N THR A 47 2.02 3.92 1.27
CA THR A 47 2.73 3.39 0.11
C THR A 47 2.34 1.94 -0.09
N ALA A 48 1.81 1.60 -1.26
CA ALA A 48 1.53 0.23 -1.65
C ALA A 48 2.31 -0.15 -2.91
N GLY A 49 2.81 -1.37 -2.96
CA GLY A 49 3.47 -1.93 -4.13
C GLY A 49 3.02 -3.35 -4.42
N ILE A 50 2.90 -3.67 -5.71
CA ILE A 50 2.78 -5.04 -6.21
C ILE A 50 4.12 -5.36 -6.89
N TYR A 51 4.82 -6.38 -6.42
CA TYR A 51 6.19 -6.65 -6.85
C TYR A 51 6.26 -6.91 -8.35
N GLY A 52 7.16 -6.19 -9.03
CA GLY A 52 7.33 -6.26 -10.47
C GLY A 52 6.28 -5.53 -11.30
N LEU A 53 5.30 -4.86 -10.67
CA LEU A 53 4.21 -4.20 -11.36
C LEU A 53 4.12 -2.70 -11.06
N MET A 54 3.93 -2.32 -9.80
CA MET A 54 3.68 -0.92 -9.44
C MET A 54 4.14 -0.57 -8.03
N VAL A 55 4.36 0.72 -7.81
CA VAL A 55 4.36 1.35 -6.49
C VAL A 55 3.53 2.62 -6.58
N HIS A 56 2.69 2.87 -5.57
CA HIS A 56 1.84 4.04 -5.49
C HIS A 56 1.76 4.53 -4.04
N THR A 57 1.84 5.85 -3.85
CA THR A 57 1.71 6.48 -2.54
C THR A 57 0.48 7.36 -2.52
N ALA A 58 -0.43 7.08 -1.60
CA ALA A 58 -1.55 7.94 -1.24
C ALA A 58 -1.23 8.72 0.03
N TYR A 59 -1.79 9.92 0.19
CA TYR A 59 -1.52 10.78 1.34
C TYR A 59 -2.77 11.04 2.16
N ALA A 60 -2.62 11.20 3.47
CA ALA A 60 -3.73 11.49 4.38
C ALA A 60 -3.36 12.58 5.39
N SER A 61 -4.37 13.33 5.84
CA SER A 61 -4.21 14.41 6.81
C SER A 61 -4.45 13.97 8.26
N SER A 62 -5.05 12.79 8.46
CA SER A 62 -5.29 12.21 9.79
C SER A 62 -5.02 10.70 9.79
N ILE A 63 -4.84 10.13 10.99
CA ILE A 63 -4.63 8.68 11.14
C ILE A 63 -5.88 7.88 10.78
N GLU A 64 -7.07 8.44 11.01
CA GLU A 64 -8.35 7.82 10.63
C GLU A 64 -8.45 7.69 9.11
N GLU A 65 -8.14 8.76 8.37
CA GLU A 65 -8.13 8.76 6.90
C GLU A 65 -7.04 7.81 6.37
N ALA A 66 -5.85 7.79 7.00
CA ALA A 66 -4.78 6.87 6.63
C ALA A 66 -5.20 5.41 6.79
N ASN A 67 -5.82 5.05 7.92
CA ASN A 67 -6.33 3.71 8.19
C ASN A 67 -7.45 3.30 7.22
N GLU A 68 -8.32 4.25 6.87
CA GLU A 68 -9.38 4.02 5.89
C GLU A 68 -8.78 3.74 4.50
N LYS A 69 -7.86 4.58 4.03
CA LYS A 69 -7.14 4.39 2.75
C LYS A 69 -6.39 3.07 2.73
N TYR A 70 -5.60 2.80 3.76
CA TYR A 70 -4.85 1.55 3.92
C TYR A 70 -5.75 0.31 3.81
N SER A 71 -6.85 0.29 4.54
CA SER A 71 -7.80 -0.84 4.53
C SER A 71 -8.46 -1.02 3.15
N LYS A 72 -8.86 0.08 2.48
CA LYS A 72 -9.47 0.01 1.15
C LYS A 72 -8.47 -0.41 0.08
N MET A 73 -7.25 0.14 0.11
CA MET A 73 -6.16 -0.24 -0.81
C MET A 73 -5.83 -1.72 -0.70
N LYS A 74 -5.74 -2.28 0.52
CA LYS A 74 -5.56 -3.73 0.74
C LYS A 74 -6.64 -4.56 0.05
N ILE A 75 -7.91 -4.18 0.23
CA ILE A 75 -9.04 -4.88 -0.38
C ILE A 75 -8.98 -4.84 -1.90
N ASP A 76 -8.64 -3.70 -2.49
CA ASP A 76 -8.60 -3.56 -3.95
C ASP A 76 -7.38 -4.26 -4.57
N ILE A 77 -6.22 -4.23 -3.91
CA ILE A 77 -5.05 -5.02 -4.30
C ILE A 77 -5.36 -6.51 -4.23
N GLU A 78 -6.01 -6.99 -3.16
CA GLU A 78 -6.41 -8.40 -3.06
C GLU A 78 -7.32 -8.86 -4.20
N LYS A 79 -8.23 -8.00 -4.65
CA LYS A 79 -9.07 -8.28 -5.82
C LYS A 79 -8.22 -8.37 -7.08
N ALA A 80 -7.31 -7.42 -7.29
CA ALA A 80 -6.44 -7.38 -8.46
C ALA A 80 -5.54 -8.62 -8.56
N LEU A 81 -4.93 -9.02 -7.44
CA LEU A 81 -4.09 -10.22 -7.37
C LEU A 81 -4.85 -11.50 -7.77
N LYS A 82 -6.15 -11.60 -7.42
CA LYS A 82 -7.00 -12.72 -7.85
C LYS A 82 -7.34 -12.70 -9.34
N PHE A 83 -7.50 -11.51 -9.93
CA PHE A 83 -7.79 -11.37 -11.36
C PHE A 83 -6.56 -11.63 -12.22
N TYR A 84 -5.37 -11.21 -11.77
CA TYR A 84 -4.11 -11.41 -12.48
C TYR A 84 -3.78 -12.88 -12.74
N GLU A 85 -4.13 -13.78 -11.82
CA GLU A 85 -3.97 -15.23 -12.02
C GLU A 85 -4.81 -15.77 -13.19
N ASN A 86 -5.80 -15.02 -13.69
CA ASN A 86 -6.84 -15.53 -14.59
C ASN A 86 -7.00 -14.78 -15.94
N GLU A 87 -6.63 -13.49 -16.07
CA GLU A 87 -6.76 -12.72 -17.33
C GLU A 87 -5.67 -11.62 -17.49
N GLU A 88 -4.71 -11.77 -18.43
CA GLU A 88 -3.58 -10.83 -18.63
C GLU A 88 -3.98 -9.44 -19.18
N HIS A 89 -5.15 -9.27 -19.79
CA HIS A 89 -5.45 -8.10 -20.65
C HIS A 89 -6.21 -6.93 -19.99
N LYS A 90 -6.42 -6.91 -18.67
CA LYS A 90 -7.16 -5.81 -17.96
C LYS A 90 -6.34 -5.05 -16.91
N LEU A 91 -5.03 -5.28 -16.88
CA LEU A 91 -4.20 -4.79 -15.78
C LEU A 91 -3.92 -3.28 -15.87
N SER A 92 -3.74 -2.72 -17.08
CA SER A 92 -3.49 -1.29 -17.25
C SER A 92 -4.63 -0.44 -16.73
N ASP A 93 -5.86 -0.78 -17.10
CA ASP A 93 -7.04 -0.01 -16.73
C ASP A 93 -7.26 -0.03 -15.20
N TRP A 94 -7.00 -1.18 -14.59
CA TRP A 94 -7.06 -1.30 -13.13
C TRP A 94 -5.97 -0.47 -12.43
N LEU A 95 -4.73 -0.46 -12.96
CA LEU A 95 -3.65 0.35 -12.40
C LEU A 95 -3.99 1.84 -12.46
N ASP A 96 -4.49 2.31 -13.60
CA ASP A 96 -4.91 3.70 -13.76
C ASP A 96 -6.06 4.04 -12.81
N GLU A 97 -7.07 3.16 -12.67
CA GLU A 97 -8.17 3.36 -11.72
C GLU A 97 -7.65 3.41 -10.27
N PHE A 98 -6.75 2.50 -9.90
CA PHE A 98 -6.18 2.43 -8.56
C PHE A 98 -5.41 3.72 -8.22
N CYS A 99 -4.51 4.16 -9.10
CA CYS A 99 -3.71 5.36 -8.89
C CYS A 99 -4.56 6.65 -8.88
N ASN A 100 -5.64 6.72 -9.65
CA ASN A 100 -6.53 7.88 -9.65
C ASN A 100 -7.46 7.92 -8.42
N LYS A 101 -7.78 6.75 -7.86
CA LYS A 101 -8.67 6.65 -6.70
C LYS A 101 -7.98 7.04 -5.39
N TYR A 102 -6.68 6.80 -5.27
CA TYR A 102 -5.93 6.89 -4.01
C TYR A 102 -4.88 7.99 -4.01
#